data_AF-A0A939YL38-F1
#
_entry.id   AF-A0A939YL38-F1
#
_cell.length_a   1.000
_cell.length_b   1.000
_cell.length_c   1.000
_cell.angle_alpha   90.00
_cell.angle_beta   90.00
_cell.angle_gamma   90.00
#
_symmetry.space_group_name_H-M   'P 1'
#
loop_
_entity.id
_entity.type
_entity.pdbx_description
1 polymer ?
#
loop_
_entity_poly.entity_id
_entity_poly.type
_entity_poly.pdbx_seq_one_letter_code
_entity_poly.pdbx_strand_id
1 'polypeptide(L)'
;MKRILSILAVTALLFCLILPANAAEDGLELLFEEDFEEYENGVNVNSTKLPELFVCEYNSIGDGIICVNEGKGGELRLLSHVFTQIYIETPVIGAYEFSLDVSEAHGNVQSGIFVRAPKTDAAYYEGDGYPDTSTCLSGLFITPHTNSIGVNVKTFNKDAASTSYLDNNLIKFDLPDGVKFPYNLRVTDDGERINLFCNDTKICTVAVSEPGRIYGEHQATDPCFGAAVVYDGAGNELASLHDTLLQSDGSVIGWSTRAANLEVDNIKIKTGRVYKTLLAVAKIPVKITEKNATDAADLAKTARGLYDSLSDAERALITNVERLTKAEAAVAELIPETTVTDPPATEPPQTDQTTDVVTAAPDAQTADTAEEAAGTEYTDDSLVVWILIAVMLAMAGAAAGFIVLKVRK
;
A
#
# COMPACT_ATOMS: atom_id res chain seq x y z
N MET A 1 -13.59 -52.84 48.44
CA MET A 1 -12.61 -53.15 47.37
C MET A 1 -12.68 -51.98 46.39
N LYS A 2 -11.80 -50.99 46.55
CA LYS A 2 -10.55 -50.79 45.80
C LYS A 2 -10.78 -50.44 44.30
N ARG A 3 -10.28 -49.23 43.95
CA ARG A 3 -9.88 -48.71 42.62
C ARG A 3 -10.96 -47.94 41.83
N ILE A 4 -10.74 -46.80 41.17
CA ILE A 4 -9.66 -45.78 41.02
C ILE A 4 -10.21 -44.74 39.99
N LEU A 5 -9.96 -43.43 40.19
CA LEU A 5 -9.90 -42.31 39.18
C LEU A 5 -11.14 -42.01 38.30
N SER A 6 -11.51 -40.79 37.86
CA SER A 6 -10.94 -39.43 37.76
C SER A 6 -12.14 -38.47 37.53
N ILE A 7 -12.35 -37.40 38.32
CA ILE A 7 -11.88 -36.01 38.12
C ILE A 7 -12.58 -35.24 36.96
N LEU A 8 -13.32 -34.20 37.38
CA LEU A 8 -13.70 -32.94 36.72
C LEU A 8 -14.60 -32.96 35.47
N ALA A 9 -15.91 -32.84 35.70
CA ALA A 9 -16.80 -32.15 34.78
C ALA A 9 -16.62 -30.64 34.97
N VAL A 10 -15.73 -30.02 34.18
CA VAL A 10 -15.67 -28.56 34.06
C VAL A 10 -16.74 -28.15 33.06
N THR A 11 -17.74 -27.44 33.59
CA THR A 11 -18.64 -26.54 32.89
C THR A 11 -17.87 -25.67 31.88
N ALA A 12 -17.83 -26.09 30.61
CA ALA A 12 -17.50 -25.22 29.51
C ALA A 12 -18.74 -24.35 29.25
N LEU A 13 -18.75 -23.21 29.93
CA LEU A 13 -19.67 -22.12 29.70
C LEU A 13 -19.64 -21.79 28.21
N LEU A 14 -20.83 -21.85 27.62
CA LEU A 14 -21.19 -21.33 26.32
C LEU A 14 -20.70 -19.87 26.21
N PHE A 15 -19.49 -19.69 25.70
CA PHE A 15 -18.99 -18.40 25.20
C PHE A 15 -18.90 -18.51 23.67
N CYS A 16 -20.04 -18.81 23.03
CA CYS A 16 -20.30 -18.26 21.71
C CYS A 16 -20.45 -16.76 21.93
N LEU A 17 -19.32 -16.06 22.02
CA LEU A 17 -19.26 -14.69 21.56
C LEU A 17 -19.78 -14.73 20.13
N ILE A 18 -21.03 -14.32 19.97
CA ILE A 18 -21.48 -13.61 18.79
C ILE A 18 -20.50 -12.44 18.68
N LEU A 19 -19.37 -12.67 18.01
CA LEU A 19 -18.62 -11.57 17.44
C LEU A 19 -19.63 -10.87 16.52
N PRO A 20 -19.85 -9.56 16.66
CA PRO A 20 -20.62 -8.86 15.67
C PRO A 20 -19.87 -9.04 14.34
N ALA A 21 -20.47 -9.81 13.43
CA ALA A 21 -20.30 -9.51 12.03
C ALA A 21 -20.62 -8.01 11.88
N ASN A 22 -19.69 -7.24 11.31
CA ASN A 22 -19.72 -5.79 11.07
C ASN A 22 -18.93 -4.90 12.06
N ALA A 23 -17.68 -5.25 12.38
CA ALA A 23 -16.74 -4.29 12.99
C ALA A 23 -15.72 -3.69 11.99
N ALA A 24 -15.76 -4.06 10.70
CA ALA A 24 -14.81 -3.58 9.70
C ALA A 24 -15.31 -2.39 8.85
N GLU A 25 -16.62 -2.09 8.85
CA GLU A 25 -17.17 -0.96 8.07
C GLU A 25 -17.22 0.36 8.86
N ASP A 26 -17.29 0.32 10.20
CA ASP A 26 -17.28 1.50 11.07
C ASP A 26 -15.86 2.05 11.24
N GLY A 27 -15.30 2.69 10.20
CA GLY A 27 -14.02 3.39 10.31
C GLY A 27 -13.24 3.57 9.01
N LEU A 28 -13.72 3.05 7.88
CA LEU A 28 -13.12 3.34 6.58
C LEU A 28 -13.57 4.70 6.08
N GLU A 29 -12.61 5.48 5.61
CA GLU A 29 -12.86 6.80 5.03
C GLU A 29 -12.41 6.83 3.57
N LEU A 30 -13.10 7.63 2.74
CA LEU A 30 -12.72 7.84 1.35
C LEU A 30 -11.29 8.33 1.23
N LEU A 31 -10.45 7.57 0.52
CA LEU A 31 -9.08 7.93 0.19
C LEU A 31 -9.00 8.52 -1.22
N PHE A 32 -9.68 7.88 -2.18
CA PHE A 32 -9.60 8.23 -3.58
C PHE A 32 -10.92 7.96 -4.28
N GLU A 33 -11.29 8.86 -5.18
CA GLU A 33 -12.38 8.69 -6.14
C GLU A 33 -12.03 9.36 -7.47
N GLU A 34 -12.48 8.73 -8.55
CA GLU A 34 -12.43 9.23 -9.93
C GLU A 34 -13.58 8.64 -10.76
N ASP A 35 -14.29 9.50 -11.50
CA ASP A 35 -15.42 9.18 -12.39
C ASP A 35 -15.20 9.67 -13.83
N PHE A 36 -14.09 10.36 -14.10
CA PHE A 36 -13.66 10.86 -15.39
C PHE A 36 -14.56 11.88 -16.09
N GLU A 37 -15.64 12.33 -15.45
CA GLU A 37 -16.67 13.20 -16.06
C GLU A 37 -16.14 14.63 -16.33
N GLU A 38 -15.04 15.01 -15.70
CA GLU A 38 -14.41 16.33 -15.88
C GLU A 38 -13.44 16.40 -17.08
N TYR A 39 -13.16 15.29 -17.75
CA TYR A 39 -12.17 15.21 -18.83
C TYR A 39 -12.78 15.21 -20.22
N GLU A 40 -11.93 15.39 -21.23
CA GLU A 40 -12.28 15.17 -22.63
C GLU A 40 -11.88 13.76 -23.09
N ASN A 41 -12.54 13.26 -24.13
CA ASN A 41 -12.14 12.02 -24.78
C ASN A 41 -10.69 12.09 -25.28
N GLY A 42 -9.92 11.03 -25.04
CA GLY A 42 -8.52 10.91 -25.43
C GLY A 42 -7.51 11.52 -24.46
N VAL A 43 -7.95 12.11 -23.33
CA VAL A 43 -7.04 12.61 -22.29
C VAL A 43 -6.15 11.48 -21.78
N ASN A 44 -4.84 11.68 -21.83
CA ASN A 44 -3.87 10.71 -21.30
C ASN A 44 -4.03 10.57 -19.79
N VAL A 45 -3.92 9.35 -19.26
CA VAL A 45 -4.08 9.09 -17.81
C VAL A 45 -3.19 9.98 -16.93
N ASN A 46 -2.00 10.36 -17.39
CA ASN A 46 -1.08 11.21 -16.62
C ASN A 46 -1.57 12.67 -16.47
N SER A 47 -2.63 13.05 -17.18
CA SER A 47 -3.30 14.34 -17.05
C SER A 47 -4.62 14.25 -16.28
N THR A 48 -4.95 13.07 -15.74
CA THR A 48 -6.09 12.86 -14.84
C THR A 48 -5.66 12.93 -13.38
N LYS A 49 -6.57 12.67 -12.43
CA LYS A 49 -6.28 12.55 -11.00
C LYS A 49 -5.57 11.25 -10.62
N LEU A 50 -5.59 10.21 -11.47
CA LEU A 50 -5.01 8.90 -11.17
C LEU A 50 -3.57 8.95 -10.62
N PRO A 51 -2.65 9.76 -11.19
CA PRO A 51 -1.28 9.89 -10.70
C PRO A 51 -1.14 10.43 -9.27
N GLU A 52 -2.21 10.95 -8.64
CA GLU A 52 -2.18 11.36 -7.23
C GLU A 52 -2.08 10.19 -6.25
N LEU A 53 -2.43 8.98 -6.70
CA LEU A 53 -2.40 7.75 -5.90
C LEU A 53 -1.76 6.56 -6.65
N PHE A 54 -1.99 6.46 -7.95
CA PHE A 54 -1.57 5.31 -8.75
C PHE A 54 -0.34 5.61 -9.60
N VAL A 55 0.54 4.64 -9.69
CA VAL A 55 1.50 4.53 -10.79
C VAL A 55 0.74 4.06 -12.02
N CYS A 56 0.94 4.76 -13.13
CA CYS A 56 0.28 4.46 -14.41
C CYS A 56 1.36 4.17 -15.46
N GLU A 57 1.43 2.93 -15.90
CA GLU A 57 2.48 2.46 -16.82
C GLU A 57 1.88 1.76 -18.04
N TYR A 58 2.46 2.02 -19.20
CA TYR A 58 2.10 1.37 -20.45
C TYR A 58 3.35 1.17 -21.30
N ASN A 59 3.41 0.02 -21.97
CA ASN A 59 4.53 -0.33 -22.82
C ASN A 59 4.23 0.06 -24.28
N SER A 60 5.23 0.59 -24.98
CA SER A 60 5.10 0.85 -26.42
C SER A 60 5.07 -0.44 -27.25
N ILE A 61 5.51 -1.57 -26.68
CA ILE A 61 5.29 -2.89 -27.27
C ILE A 61 3.77 -3.10 -27.36
N GLY A 62 3.25 -3.24 -28.58
CA GLY A 62 1.83 -3.52 -28.82
C GLY A 62 0.90 -2.29 -28.79
N ASP A 63 1.45 -1.08 -28.93
CA ASP A 63 0.68 0.18 -28.94
C ASP A 63 -0.05 0.48 -27.62
N GLY A 64 0.59 0.18 -26.48
CA GLY A 64 -0.03 0.35 -25.17
C GLY A 64 -0.45 1.78 -24.86
N ILE A 65 -1.70 1.95 -24.44
CA ILE A 65 -2.33 3.26 -24.19
C ILE A 65 -3.18 3.18 -22.93
N ILE A 66 -3.09 4.24 -22.11
CA ILE A 66 -4.07 4.50 -21.06
C ILE A 66 -4.62 5.91 -21.24
N CYS A 67 -5.93 6.02 -21.50
CA CYS A 67 -6.59 7.30 -21.73
C CYS A 67 -8.06 7.26 -21.32
N VAL A 68 -8.62 8.44 -21.08
CA VAL A 68 -10.08 8.61 -21.03
C VAL A 68 -10.64 8.31 -22.41
N ASN A 69 -11.65 7.45 -22.48
CA ASN A 69 -12.32 7.01 -23.70
C ASN A 69 -13.82 7.28 -23.58
N GLU A 70 -14.40 7.81 -24.64
CA GLU A 70 -15.84 8.02 -24.74
C GLU A 70 -16.52 6.74 -25.29
N GLY A 71 -17.37 6.14 -24.46
CA GLY A 71 -18.19 5.00 -24.81
C GLY A 71 -19.28 5.35 -25.82
N LYS A 72 -19.99 4.33 -26.32
CA LYS A 72 -21.03 4.51 -27.36
C LYS A 72 -22.22 5.35 -26.89
N GLY A 73 -22.46 5.46 -25.58
CA GLY A 73 -23.52 6.27 -25.00
C GLY A 73 -23.07 7.68 -24.61
N GLY A 74 -21.81 8.06 -24.88
CA GLY A 74 -21.22 9.34 -24.50
C GLY A 74 -20.61 9.36 -23.09
N GLU A 75 -20.67 8.25 -22.37
CA GLU A 75 -20.06 8.11 -21.05
C GLU A 75 -18.52 8.05 -21.13
N LEU A 76 -17.83 8.74 -20.24
CA LEU A 76 -16.38 8.75 -20.19
C LEU A 76 -15.89 7.68 -19.24
N ARG A 77 -14.86 6.95 -19.65
CA ARG A 77 -14.26 5.85 -18.87
C ARG A 77 -12.77 5.79 -19.09
N LEU A 78 -12.03 5.16 -18.20
CA LEU A 78 -10.61 4.91 -18.42
C LEU A 78 -10.42 3.63 -19.23
N LEU A 79 -9.83 3.75 -20.42
CA LEU A 79 -9.37 2.63 -21.22
C LEU A 79 -7.93 2.28 -20.87
N SER A 80 -7.72 1.01 -20.50
CA SER A 80 -6.42 0.35 -20.45
C SER A 80 -6.29 -0.58 -21.65
N HIS A 81 -5.50 -0.19 -22.66
CA HIS A 81 -5.30 -0.94 -23.89
C HIS A 81 -3.88 -1.51 -23.95
N VAL A 82 -3.76 -2.84 -23.88
CA VAL A 82 -2.57 -3.62 -24.25
C VAL A 82 -1.26 -3.23 -23.51
N PHE A 83 -0.67 -4.18 -22.77
CA PHE A 83 0.56 -4.02 -22.00
C PHE A 83 0.55 -2.78 -21.09
N THR A 84 -0.50 -2.66 -20.28
CA THR A 84 -0.70 -1.56 -19.33
C THR A 84 -0.86 -2.08 -17.91
N GLN A 85 -0.47 -1.26 -16.93
CA GLN A 85 -0.74 -1.51 -15.52
C GLN A 85 -0.95 -0.21 -14.76
N ILE A 86 -1.89 -0.23 -13.85
CA ILE A 86 -2.20 0.87 -12.94
C ILE A 86 -2.23 0.27 -11.53
N TYR A 87 -1.43 0.79 -10.61
CA TYR A 87 -1.31 0.21 -9.28
C TYR A 87 -0.85 1.22 -8.23
N ILE A 88 -1.16 0.94 -6.97
CA ILE A 88 -0.69 1.76 -5.85
C ILE A 88 0.71 1.27 -5.45
N GLU A 89 1.72 2.14 -5.53
CA GLU A 89 3.11 1.77 -5.20
C GLU A 89 3.31 1.49 -3.70
N THR A 90 2.60 2.22 -2.83
CA THR A 90 2.65 2.02 -1.38
C THR A 90 1.51 1.08 -0.96
N PRO A 91 1.79 -0.18 -0.57
CA PRO A 91 0.75 -1.17 -0.28
C PRO A 91 -0.23 -0.68 0.79
N VAL A 92 -1.53 -0.92 0.58
CA VAL A 92 -2.57 -0.56 1.55
C VAL A 92 -2.44 -1.42 2.80
N ILE A 93 -2.31 -0.78 3.97
CA ILE A 93 -2.15 -1.45 5.26
C ILE A 93 -3.46 -1.38 6.05
N GLY A 94 -3.86 -2.52 6.61
CA GLY A 94 -5.12 -2.66 7.35
C GLY A 94 -6.33 -2.82 6.43
N ALA A 95 -7.52 -2.58 6.99
CA ALA A 95 -8.76 -2.80 6.27
C ALA A 95 -8.98 -1.76 5.15
N TYR A 96 -9.57 -2.20 4.04
CA TYR A 96 -9.94 -1.34 2.91
C TYR A 96 -11.17 -1.85 2.15
N GLU A 97 -11.76 -0.93 1.41
CA GLU A 97 -12.73 -1.19 0.35
C GLU A 97 -12.18 -0.62 -0.96
N PHE A 98 -12.22 -1.41 -2.02
CA PHE A 98 -11.88 -0.98 -3.37
C PHE A 98 -13.02 -1.35 -4.31
N SER A 99 -13.48 -0.39 -5.12
CA SER A 99 -14.52 -0.65 -6.11
C SER A 99 -14.27 0.10 -7.41
N LEU A 100 -14.79 -0.44 -8.50
CA LEU A 100 -14.86 0.20 -9.81
C LEU A 100 -16.00 -0.42 -10.61
N ASP A 101 -16.49 0.31 -11.59
CA ASP A 101 -17.39 -0.20 -12.61
C ASP A 101 -16.57 -0.77 -13.77
N VAL A 102 -16.95 -1.95 -14.28
CA VAL A 102 -16.30 -2.58 -15.42
C VAL A 102 -17.23 -2.58 -16.62
N SER A 103 -16.79 -1.98 -17.72
CA SER A 103 -17.59 -1.81 -18.95
C SER A 103 -17.01 -2.43 -20.22
N GLU A 104 -15.73 -2.77 -20.21
CA GLU A 104 -15.12 -3.64 -21.21
C GLU A 104 -14.10 -4.52 -20.49
N ALA A 105 -14.13 -5.82 -20.77
CA ALA A 105 -13.12 -6.75 -20.29
C ALA A 105 -12.93 -7.85 -21.33
N HIS A 106 -11.88 -7.72 -22.14
CA HIS A 106 -11.53 -8.67 -23.19
C HIS A 106 -10.24 -9.43 -22.83
N GLY A 107 -9.95 -10.54 -23.51
CA GLY A 107 -8.68 -11.27 -23.33
C GLY A 107 -8.62 -12.27 -22.18
N ASN A 108 -9.75 -12.60 -21.56
CA ASN A 108 -9.84 -13.65 -20.52
C ASN A 108 -8.92 -13.36 -19.32
N VAL A 109 -7.84 -14.13 -19.15
CA VAL A 109 -6.84 -13.96 -18.07
C VAL A 109 -5.81 -12.84 -18.33
N GLN A 110 -5.88 -12.22 -19.51
CA GLN A 110 -4.95 -11.17 -19.94
C GLN A 110 -5.36 -9.76 -19.53
N SER A 111 -6.53 -9.60 -18.89
CA SER A 111 -6.94 -8.36 -18.24
C SER A 111 -7.59 -8.67 -16.91
N GLY A 112 -7.36 -7.82 -15.92
CA GLY A 112 -7.97 -8.03 -14.62
C GLY A 112 -7.54 -7.03 -13.58
N ILE A 113 -8.30 -7.05 -12.49
CA ILE A 113 -8.06 -6.32 -11.27
C ILE A 113 -7.22 -7.21 -10.36
N PHE A 114 -6.32 -6.63 -9.57
CA PHE A 114 -5.60 -7.37 -8.54
C PHE A 114 -5.63 -6.65 -7.20
N VAL A 115 -5.63 -7.47 -6.15
CA VAL A 115 -5.45 -7.06 -4.77
C VAL A 115 -4.48 -8.02 -4.10
N ARG A 116 -3.86 -7.60 -3.00
CA ARG A 116 -2.89 -8.41 -2.23
C ARG A 116 -1.73 -8.90 -3.10
N ALA A 117 -1.39 -8.16 -4.16
CA ALA A 117 -0.22 -8.45 -4.96
C ALA A 117 1.04 -8.06 -4.16
N PRO A 118 2.05 -8.92 -4.06
CA PRO A 118 3.38 -8.53 -3.56
C PRO A 118 4.00 -7.47 -4.47
N LYS A 119 4.84 -6.61 -3.91
CA LYS A 119 5.66 -5.71 -4.72
C LYS A 119 6.58 -6.52 -5.62
N THR A 120 6.66 -6.14 -6.88
CA THR A 120 7.52 -6.77 -7.87
C THR A 120 8.09 -5.76 -8.85
N ASP A 121 9.28 -6.04 -9.38
CA ASP A 121 9.88 -5.31 -10.49
C ASP A 121 9.37 -5.83 -11.86
N ALA A 122 8.55 -6.89 -11.86
CA ALA A 122 7.87 -7.41 -13.04
C ALA A 122 6.50 -6.73 -13.25
N ALA A 123 5.91 -6.88 -14.44
CA ALA A 123 4.59 -6.35 -14.73
C ALA A 123 3.47 -7.22 -14.12
N TYR A 124 2.40 -6.65 -13.57
CA TYR A 124 1.31 -7.39 -12.91
C TYR A 124 0.36 -8.13 -13.88
N TYR A 125 0.42 -7.84 -15.19
CA TYR A 125 -0.38 -8.54 -16.19
C TYR A 125 0.21 -9.92 -16.55
N GLU A 126 -0.62 -10.79 -17.14
CA GLU A 126 -0.19 -12.08 -17.67
C GLU A 126 0.86 -11.91 -18.79
N GLY A 127 1.95 -12.68 -18.80
CA GLY A 127 2.93 -12.69 -19.90
C GLY A 127 3.26 -14.13 -20.33
N ASP A 128 3.62 -14.31 -21.60
CA ASP A 128 4.34 -15.52 -22.06
C ASP A 128 5.81 -15.11 -22.23
N GLY A 129 6.73 -15.65 -21.43
CA GLY A 129 8.14 -15.28 -21.54
C GLY A 129 9.05 -15.97 -20.54
N TYR A 130 9.89 -16.86 -21.07
CA TYR A 130 10.83 -17.75 -20.38
C TYR A 130 11.92 -17.00 -19.57
N PRO A 131 12.42 -17.60 -18.48
CA PRO A 131 11.90 -18.84 -17.92
C PRO A 131 10.88 -18.52 -16.82
N ASP A 132 9.55 -18.62 -16.89
CA ASP A 132 8.53 -18.79 -17.94
C ASP A 132 7.16 -18.56 -17.27
N THR A 133 6.87 -17.35 -16.80
CA THR A 133 5.74 -17.08 -15.90
C THR A 133 4.55 -16.43 -16.60
N SER A 134 3.52 -17.25 -16.88
CA SER A 134 2.13 -16.76 -16.95
C SER A 134 1.72 -16.33 -15.54
N THR A 135 1.42 -15.03 -15.40
CA THR A 135 0.92 -14.30 -14.23
C THR A 135 1.96 -13.92 -13.16
N CYS A 136 2.55 -12.74 -13.31
CA CYS A 136 3.54 -12.22 -12.39
C CYS A 136 2.85 -11.75 -11.10
N LEU A 137 3.16 -12.39 -9.96
CA LEU A 137 2.92 -11.96 -8.57
C LEU A 137 1.70 -11.05 -8.31
N SER A 138 0.57 -11.31 -8.97
CA SER A 138 -0.61 -10.44 -8.89
C SER A 138 -1.52 -10.78 -7.71
N GLY A 139 -1.04 -11.62 -6.79
CA GLY A 139 -1.77 -12.01 -5.59
C GLY A 139 -3.12 -12.64 -5.91
N LEU A 140 -4.19 -11.90 -5.64
CA LEU A 140 -5.55 -12.26 -6.01
C LEU A 140 -5.93 -11.53 -7.29
N PHE A 141 -5.89 -12.25 -8.43
CA PHE A 141 -6.23 -11.70 -9.73
C PHE A 141 -7.70 -11.99 -10.08
N ILE A 142 -8.46 -10.93 -10.36
CA ILE A 142 -9.89 -10.95 -10.58
C ILE A 142 -10.15 -10.59 -12.04
N THR A 143 -10.70 -11.53 -12.80
CA THR A 143 -10.94 -11.40 -14.24
C THR A 143 -12.43 -11.19 -14.51
N PRO A 144 -12.90 -9.96 -14.74
CA PRO A 144 -14.28 -9.73 -15.12
C PRO A 144 -14.55 -10.28 -16.53
N HIS A 145 -15.70 -10.93 -16.71
CA HIS A 145 -16.23 -11.33 -18.00
C HIS A 145 -17.69 -10.87 -18.15
N THR A 146 -18.22 -10.95 -19.36
CA THR A 146 -19.59 -10.53 -19.68
C THR A 146 -20.66 -11.39 -19.00
N ASN A 147 -20.33 -12.61 -18.60
CA ASN A 147 -21.27 -13.58 -18.01
C ASN A 147 -20.72 -14.31 -16.77
N SER A 148 -19.52 -13.96 -16.32
CA SER A 148 -18.88 -14.61 -15.18
C SER A 148 -17.80 -13.70 -14.60
N ILE A 149 -17.32 -14.04 -13.40
CA ILE A 149 -16.16 -13.42 -12.78
C ILE A 149 -15.18 -14.55 -12.42
N GLY A 150 -13.95 -14.43 -12.87
CA GLY A 150 -12.87 -15.34 -12.46
C GLY A 150 -12.12 -14.77 -11.26
N VAL A 151 -11.80 -15.63 -10.29
CA VAL A 151 -10.95 -15.33 -9.14
C VAL A 151 -9.79 -16.30 -9.16
N ASN A 152 -8.57 -15.78 -9.29
CA ASN A 152 -7.36 -16.56 -9.44
C ASN A 152 -6.40 -16.24 -8.30
N VAL A 153 -6.22 -17.22 -7.40
CA VAL A 153 -5.26 -17.12 -6.30
C VAL A 153 -3.91 -17.66 -6.78
N LYS A 154 -2.88 -16.82 -6.74
CA LYS A 154 -1.51 -17.25 -7.03
C LYS A 154 -0.94 -18.08 -5.90
N THR A 155 -0.34 -19.21 -6.25
CA THR A 155 0.42 -20.05 -5.30
C THR A 155 1.79 -20.36 -5.86
N PHE A 156 2.75 -20.53 -4.95
CA PHE A 156 4.08 -21.00 -5.25
C PHE A 156 4.09 -22.52 -5.31
N ASN A 157 4.63 -23.08 -6.39
CA ASN A 157 4.79 -24.50 -6.60
C ASN A 157 6.27 -24.84 -6.77
N LYS A 158 6.89 -25.22 -5.65
CA LYS A 158 8.30 -25.65 -5.58
C LYS A 158 8.62 -26.89 -6.41
N ASP A 159 7.60 -27.70 -6.70
CA ASP A 159 7.73 -28.99 -7.37
C ASP A 159 7.36 -28.90 -8.87
N ALA A 160 7.05 -27.69 -9.36
CA ALA A 160 6.71 -27.46 -10.76
C ALA A 160 7.88 -27.82 -11.68
N ALA A 161 7.59 -28.62 -12.71
CA ALA A 161 8.54 -28.89 -13.78
C ALA A 161 8.68 -27.69 -14.75
N SER A 162 7.77 -26.72 -14.68
CA SER A 162 7.87 -25.44 -15.38
C SER A 162 8.82 -24.52 -14.65
N THR A 163 9.49 -23.65 -15.38
CA THR A 163 10.37 -22.64 -14.79
C THR A 163 9.63 -21.49 -14.11
N SER A 164 8.29 -21.49 -14.11
CA SER A 164 7.50 -20.46 -13.43
C SER A 164 7.50 -20.60 -11.92
N TYR A 165 7.46 -21.82 -11.38
CA TYR A 165 7.15 -22.09 -9.96
C TYR A 165 5.84 -21.44 -9.47
N LEU A 166 4.96 -21.02 -10.38
CA LEU A 166 3.70 -20.33 -10.07
C LEU A 166 2.52 -21.11 -10.62
N ASP A 167 1.53 -21.35 -9.76
CA ASP A 167 0.28 -21.98 -10.12
C ASP A 167 -0.88 -20.97 -10.16
N ASN A 168 -1.78 -21.21 -11.12
CA ASN A 168 -3.00 -20.45 -11.34
C ASN A 168 -4.20 -21.22 -10.81
N ASN A 169 -4.73 -20.81 -9.65
CA ASN A 169 -5.92 -21.43 -9.06
C ASN A 169 -7.16 -20.62 -9.41
N LEU A 170 -7.55 -20.68 -10.70
CA LEU A 170 -8.70 -19.95 -11.23
C LEU A 170 -10.02 -20.66 -10.89
N ILE A 171 -10.86 -19.97 -10.13
CA ILE A 171 -12.24 -20.36 -9.81
C ILE A 171 -13.18 -19.39 -10.52
N LYS A 172 -14.17 -19.92 -11.24
CA LYS A 172 -15.14 -19.11 -11.99
C LYS A 172 -16.48 -19.08 -11.27
N PHE A 173 -17.05 -17.89 -11.18
CA PHE A 173 -18.35 -17.61 -10.59
C PHE A 173 -19.28 -17.09 -11.68
N ASP A 174 -20.51 -17.62 -11.72
CA ASP A 174 -21.57 -17.03 -12.53
C ASP A 174 -21.95 -15.65 -11.97
N LEU A 175 -22.47 -14.77 -12.82
CA LEU A 175 -23.02 -13.50 -12.33
C LEU A 175 -24.24 -13.75 -11.45
N PRO A 176 -24.46 -12.93 -10.41
CA PRO A 176 -25.68 -13.01 -9.60
C PRO A 176 -26.96 -12.88 -10.42
N ASP A 177 -28.05 -13.47 -9.93
CA ASP A 177 -29.35 -13.45 -10.61
C ASP A 177 -29.79 -12.03 -11.01
N GLY A 178 -30.05 -11.84 -12.30
CA GLY A 178 -30.51 -10.56 -12.85
C GLY A 178 -29.41 -9.53 -13.14
N VAL A 179 -28.17 -9.77 -12.72
CA VAL A 179 -27.03 -8.92 -13.07
C VAL A 179 -26.64 -9.14 -14.53
N LYS A 180 -26.29 -8.04 -15.22
CA LYS A 180 -25.78 -8.03 -16.58
C LYS A 180 -24.54 -7.16 -16.62
N PHE A 181 -23.69 -7.40 -17.61
CA PHE A 181 -22.57 -6.52 -17.94
C PHE A 181 -23.08 -5.22 -18.60
N PRO A 182 -22.54 -4.03 -18.27
CA PRO A 182 -21.49 -3.75 -17.29
C PRO A 182 -21.95 -3.89 -15.84
N TYR A 183 -21.03 -4.12 -14.91
CA TYR A 183 -21.34 -4.23 -13.47
C TYR A 183 -20.28 -3.57 -12.61
N ASN A 184 -20.66 -3.25 -11.37
CA ASN A 184 -19.72 -2.84 -10.34
C ASN A 184 -19.00 -4.07 -9.78
N LEU A 185 -17.70 -3.93 -9.59
CA LEU A 185 -16.87 -4.88 -8.87
C LEU A 185 -16.38 -4.21 -7.59
N ARG A 186 -16.63 -4.84 -6.44
CA ARG A 186 -16.20 -4.33 -5.14
C ARG A 186 -15.49 -5.41 -4.33
N VAL A 187 -14.35 -5.04 -3.77
CA VAL A 187 -13.54 -5.86 -2.86
C VAL A 187 -13.51 -5.18 -1.50
N THR A 188 -13.78 -5.95 -0.45
CA THR A 188 -13.49 -5.54 0.93
C THR A 188 -12.45 -6.48 1.51
N ASP A 189 -11.51 -5.97 2.28
CA ASP A 189 -10.46 -6.76 2.91
C ASP A 189 -10.26 -6.25 4.33
N ASP A 190 -10.38 -7.14 5.31
CA ASP A 190 -10.25 -6.82 6.73
C ASP A 190 -8.92 -7.29 7.35
N GLY A 191 -8.01 -7.83 6.54
CA GLY A 191 -6.77 -8.46 7.01
C GLY A 191 -6.80 -9.98 7.03
N GLU A 192 -7.99 -10.58 7.18
CA GLU A 192 -8.18 -12.03 7.32
C GLU A 192 -9.12 -12.59 6.24
N ARG A 193 -10.02 -11.76 5.72
CA ARG A 193 -11.03 -12.12 4.73
C ARG A 193 -11.11 -11.07 3.64
N ILE A 194 -10.86 -11.53 2.42
CA ILE A 194 -11.07 -10.75 1.21
C ILE A 194 -12.43 -11.16 0.64
N ASN A 195 -13.40 -10.27 0.62
CA ASN A 195 -14.73 -10.52 0.07
C ASN A 195 -14.87 -9.80 -1.26
N LEU A 196 -15.35 -10.52 -2.27
CA LEU A 196 -15.64 -10.00 -3.60
C LEU A 196 -17.14 -9.93 -3.83
N PHE A 197 -17.58 -8.78 -4.33
CA PHE A 197 -18.97 -8.47 -4.64
C PHE A 197 -19.09 -8.09 -6.11
N CYS A 198 -20.20 -8.52 -6.72
CA CYS A 198 -20.67 -8.06 -8.01
C CYS A 198 -21.96 -7.26 -7.77
N ASN A 199 -21.91 -5.96 -8.08
CA ASN A 199 -22.83 -4.98 -7.51
C ASN A 199 -22.88 -5.16 -5.97
N ASP A 200 -24.07 -5.29 -5.39
CA ASP A 200 -24.25 -5.47 -3.95
C ASP A 200 -24.25 -6.94 -3.49
N THR A 201 -24.08 -7.90 -4.41
CA THR A 201 -24.13 -9.33 -4.08
C THR A 201 -22.73 -9.90 -3.89
N LYS A 202 -22.47 -10.46 -2.71
CA LYS A 202 -21.22 -11.18 -2.43
C LYS A 202 -21.15 -12.46 -3.24
N ILE A 203 -20.08 -12.64 -4.00
CA ILE A 203 -19.88 -13.82 -4.86
C ILE A 203 -18.81 -14.77 -4.33
N CYS A 204 -17.84 -14.25 -3.58
CA CYS A 204 -16.69 -15.03 -3.12
C CYS A 204 -16.13 -14.44 -1.81
N THR A 205 -15.62 -15.31 -0.95
CA THR A 205 -14.75 -14.94 0.18
C THR A 205 -13.45 -15.73 0.09
N VAL A 206 -12.30 -15.07 0.14
CA VAL A 206 -10.99 -15.70 0.32
C VAL A 206 -10.54 -15.44 1.76
N ALA A 207 -10.55 -16.48 2.60
CA ALA A 207 -10.03 -16.41 3.95
C ALA A 207 -8.54 -16.76 3.94
N VAL A 208 -7.70 -15.90 4.51
CA VAL A 208 -6.25 -16.04 4.49
C VAL A 208 -5.71 -16.33 5.89
N SER A 209 -4.58 -17.01 5.98
CA SER A 209 -3.95 -17.37 7.25
C SER A 209 -2.45 -17.57 7.12
N GLU A 210 -1.77 -17.69 8.26
CA GLU A 210 -0.32 -17.87 8.33
C GLU A 210 0.47 -16.71 7.68
N PRO A 211 0.28 -15.45 8.14
CA PRO A 211 1.01 -14.30 7.61
C PRO A 211 2.52 -14.43 7.85
N GLY A 212 3.32 -13.71 7.07
CA GLY A 212 4.76 -13.61 7.29
C GLY A 212 5.63 -14.60 6.51
N ARG A 213 5.07 -15.40 5.58
CA ARG A 213 5.87 -16.33 4.79
C ARG A 213 6.60 -15.61 3.67
N ILE A 214 7.92 -15.78 3.58
CA ILE A 214 8.76 -15.14 2.55
C ILE A 214 9.20 -16.20 1.54
N TYR A 215 9.01 -15.93 0.25
CA TYR A 215 9.37 -16.82 -0.87
C TYR A 215 10.57 -16.27 -1.67
N GLY A 216 11.48 -15.57 -0.97
CA GLY A 216 12.48 -14.64 -1.52
C GLY A 216 13.51 -15.20 -2.52
N GLU A 217 13.61 -16.51 -2.71
CA GLU A 217 14.41 -17.11 -3.79
C GLU A 217 13.74 -16.94 -5.18
N HIS A 218 12.47 -16.53 -5.21
CA HIS A 218 11.62 -16.52 -6.41
C HIS A 218 10.77 -15.24 -6.56
N GLN A 219 11.36 -14.07 -6.27
CA GLN A 219 10.84 -12.72 -6.54
C GLN A 219 9.73 -12.19 -5.62
N ALA A 220 9.03 -13.01 -4.84
CA ALA A 220 8.15 -12.53 -3.77
C ALA A 220 8.95 -12.27 -2.49
N THR A 221 9.54 -11.08 -2.41
CA THR A 221 10.32 -10.62 -1.25
C THR A 221 9.44 -10.15 -0.10
N ASP A 222 8.23 -9.70 -0.40
CA ASP A 222 7.26 -9.27 0.59
C ASP A 222 6.64 -10.48 1.29
N PRO A 223 6.34 -10.38 2.61
CA PRO A 223 5.75 -11.48 3.35
C PRO A 223 4.34 -11.76 2.84
N CYS A 224 4.06 -13.01 2.51
CA CYS A 224 2.78 -13.52 2.03
C CYS A 224 2.09 -14.41 3.07
N PHE A 225 0.81 -14.69 2.83
CA PHE A 225 0.04 -15.67 3.59
C PHE A 225 0.43 -17.10 3.17
N GLY A 226 0.59 -17.99 4.15
CA GLY A 226 0.90 -19.39 3.88
C GLY A 226 -0.26 -20.22 3.38
N ALA A 227 -1.50 -19.80 3.62
CA ALA A 227 -2.69 -20.52 3.20
C ALA A 227 -3.86 -19.59 2.90
N ALA A 228 -4.71 -20.02 1.96
CA ALA A 228 -5.99 -19.38 1.66
C ALA A 228 -7.07 -20.43 1.43
N VAL A 229 -8.29 -20.15 1.89
CA VAL A 229 -9.47 -20.96 1.63
C VAL A 229 -10.49 -20.10 0.89
N VAL A 230 -10.92 -20.58 -0.28
CA VAL A 230 -11.89 -19.88 -1.13
C VAL A 230 -13.28 -20.45 -0.87
N TYR A 231 -14.23 -19.57 -0.59
CA TYR A 231 -15.64 -19.87 -0.37
C TYR A 231 -16.50 -19.20 -1.43
N ASP A 232 -17.63 -19.82 -1.77
CA ASP A 232 -18.68 -19.14 -2.53
C ASP A 232 -19.41 -18.07 -1.69
N GLY A 233 -20.28 -17.29 -2.33
CA GLY A 233 -21.09 -16.26 -1.67
C GLY A 233 -22.01 -16.79 -0.56
N ALA A 234 -22.36 -18.08 -0.59
CA ALA A 234 -23.16 -18.76 0.43
C ALA A 234 -22.33 -19.31 1.60
N GLY A 235 -21.00 -19.30 1.49
CA GLY A 235 -20.06 -19.79 2.50
C GLY A 235 -19.66 -21.25 2.36
N ASN A 236 -19.93 -21.90 1.22
CA ASN A 236 -19.42 -23.24 0.94
C ASN A 236 -17.95 -23.16 0.49
N GLU A 237 -17.10 -24.02 1.03
CA GLU A 237 -15.71 -24.12 0.61
C GLU A 237 -15.60 -24.67 -0.82
N LEU A 238 -14.81 -23.99 -1.66
CA LEU A 238 -14.54 -24.36 -3.04
C LEU A 238 -13.09 -24.85 -3.25
N ALA A 239 -12.14 -24.28 -2.51
CA ALA A 239 -10.73 -24.65 -2.59
C ALA A 239 -9.99 -24.32 -1.29
N SER A 240 -9.04 -25.19 -0.94
CA SER A 240 -8.04 -24.95 0.10
C SER A 240 -6.65 -24.92 -0.55
N LEU A 241 -5.95 -23.80 -0.42
CA LEU A 241 -4.71 -23.49 -1.11
C LEU A 241 -3.60 -23.25 -0.09
N HIS A 242 -2.39 -23.66 -0.46
CA HIS A 242 -1.18 -23.48 0.33
C HIS A 242 -0.13 -22.75 -0.49
N ASP A 243 0.85 -22.20 0.21
CA ASP A 243 1.95 -21.44 -0.35
C ASP A 243 1.48 -20.27 -1.22
N THR A 244 0.54 -19.49 -0.69
CA THR A 244 -0.10 -18.42 -1.44
C THR A 244 0.84 -17.23 -1.61
N LEU A 245 0.70 -16.54 -2.73
CA LEU A 245 1.43 -15.31 -3.03
C LEU A 245 0.53 -14.10 -2.81
N LEU A 246 -0.29 -14.15 -1.75
CA LEU A 246 -1.11 -13.05 -1.28
C LEU A 246 -0.32 -12.29 -0.21
N GLN A 247 0.01 -11.02 -0.46
CA GLN A 247 0.77 -10.19 0.48
C GLN A 247 0.06 -10.10 1.84
N SER A 248 0.80 -10.30 2.93
CA SER A 248 0.24 -10.43 4.29
C SER A 248 0.34 -9.18 5.14
N ASP A 249 1.31 -8.30 4.87
CA ASP A 249 1.53 -7.04 5.60
C ASP A 249 1.04 -5.79 4.86
N GLY A 250 0.45 -5.98 3.69
CA GLY A 250 -0.12 -4.91 2.85
C GLY A 250 -0.88 -5.48 1.66
N SER A 251 -1.37 -4.57 0.81
CA SER A 251 -2.05 -4.90 -0.43
C SER A 251 -1.67 -3.91 -1.52
N VAL A 252 -0.86 -4.32 -2.49
CA VAL A 252 -0.83 -3.61 -3.78
C VAL A 252 -2.14 -3.90 -4.49
N ILE A 253 -2.85 -2.82 -4.83
CA ILE A 253 -4.14 -2.82 -5.50
C ILE A 253 -3.96 -2.17 -6.87
N GLY A 254 -4.58 -2.74 -7.90
CA GLY A 254 -4.48 -2.21 -9.24
C GLY A 254 -5.26 -3.00 -10.26
N TRP A 255 -5.00 -2.70 -11.53
CA TRP A 255 -5.47 -3.49 -12.67
C TRP A 255 -4.45 -3.42 -13.78
N SER A 256 -4.53 -4.38 -14.69
CA SER A 256 -3.56 -4.49 -15.77
C SER A 256 -4.14 -5.19 -16.98
N THR A 257 -3.51 -4.97 -18.13
CA THR A 257 -3.82 -5.62 -19.41
C THR A 257 -2.56 -6.03 -20.14
N ARG A 258 -2.60 -7.18 -20.83
CA ARG A 258 -1.51 -7.65 -21.70
C ARG A 258 -1.86 -7.52 -23.17
N ALA A 259 -2.68 -8.40 -23.74
CA ALA A 259 -3.16 -8.29 -25.12
C ALA A 259 -4.69 -8.14 -25.11
N ALA A 260 -5.14 -7.18 -24.31
CA ALA A 260 -6.52 -7.03 -23.90
C ALA A 260 -6.88 -5.56 -23.67
N ASN A 261 -8.19 -5.30 -23.68
CA ASN A 261 -8.79 -4.06 -23.21
C ASN A 261 -9.46 -4.29 -21.86
N LEU A 262 -9.34 -3.28 -21.01
CA LEU A 262 -10.13 -3.14 -19.80
C LEU A 262 -10.60 -1.68 -19.74
N GLU A 263 -11.91 -1.47 -19.69
CA GLU A 263 -12.49 -0.16 -19.42
C GLU A 263 -13.09 -0.14 -18.02
N VAL A 264 -12.69 0.87 -17.24
CA VAL A 264 -13.15 1.07 -15.86
C VAL A 264 -13.62 2.48 -15.62
N ASP A 265 -14.53 2.64 -14.67
CA ASP A 265 -15.11 3.90 -14.24
C ASP A 265 -15.46 3.85 -12.74
N ASN A 266 -15.83 4.99 -12.13
CA ASN A 266 -16.27 5.10 -10.73
C ASN A 266 -15.31 4.42 -9.74
N ILE A 267 -14.02 4.66 -9.93
CA ILE A 267 -12.95 4.07 -9.13
C ILE A 267 -13.03 4.68 -7.74
N LYS A 268 -13.13 3.86 -6.70
CA LYS A 268 -13.20 4.30 -5.30
C LYS A 268 -12.36 3.43 -4.41
N ILE A 269 -11.59 4.07 -3.53
CA ILE A 269 -10.86 3.39 -2.45
C ILE A 269 -11.21 4.05 -1.13
N LYS A 270 -11.58 3.23 -0.15
CA LYS A 270 -11.70 3.64 1.25
C LYS A 270 -10.71 2.86 2.10
N THR A 271 -10.09 3.52 3.07
CA THR A 271 -9.09 2.91 3.95
C THR A 271 -9.25 3.41 5.38
N GLY A 272 -8.65 2.71 6.34
CA GLY A 272 -8.48 3.23 7.70
C GLY A 272 -7.57 4.47 7.76
N ARG A 273 -7.67 5.21 8.87
CA ARG A 273 -6.92 6.45 9.13
C ARG A 273 -5.40 6.25 9.22
N VAL A 274 -4.96 5.07 9.66
CA VAL A 274 -3.53 4.69 9.75
C VAL A 274 -2.88 4.75 8.36
N TYR A 275 -3.47 4.08 7.37
CA TYR A 275 -2.93 4.07 6.01
C TYR A 275 -2.96 5.46 5.37
N LYS A 276 -4.05 6.21 5.55
CA LYS A 276 -4.12 7.61 5.09
C LYS A 276 -2.98 8.46 5.64
N THR A 277 -2.66 8.29 6.92
CA THR A 277 -1.56 8.99 7.58
C THR A 277 -0.20 8.56 7.00
N LEU A 278 0.04 7.26 6.85
CA LEU A 278 1.27 6.73 6.26
C LEU A 278 1.50 7.28 4.84
N LEU A 279 0.45 7.31 4.03
CA LEU A 279 0.49 7.84 2.67
C LEU A 279 0.75 9.35 2.66
N ALA A 280 0.11 10.12 3.55
CA ALA A 280 0.36 11.55 3.68
C ALA A 280 1.82 11.86 4.05
N VAL A 281 2.40 11.09 4.98
CA VAL A 281 3.82 11.20 5.34
C VAL A 281 4.73 10.81 4.16
N ALA A 282 4.35 9.80 3.37
CA ALA A 282 5.12 9.36 2.20
C ALA A 282 5.17 10.42 1.09
N LYS A 283 4.09 11.20 0.91
CA LYS A 283 4.01 12.30 -0.08
C LYS A 283 4.94 13.47 0.23
N ILE A 284 5.38 13.63 1.49
CA ILE A 284 6.33 14.70 1.86
C ILE A 284 7.66 14.48 1.11
N PRO A 285 8.19 15.48 0.39
CA PRO A 285 9.47 15.35 -0.32
C PRO A 285 10.61 14.94 0.62
N VAL A 286 11.43 13.97 0.21
CA VAL A 286 12.62 13.53 0.98
C VAL A 286 13.61 14.67 1.16
N LYS A 287 13.75 15.52 0.13
CA LYS A 287 14.63 16.69 0.13
C LYS A 287 13.80 17.96 0.03
N ILE A 288 13.86 18.77 1.08
CA ILE A 288 13.20 20.07 1.17
C ILE A 288 14.25 21.15 0.90
N THR A 289 13.88 22.11 0.05
CA THR A 289 14.69 23.24 -0.42
C THR A 289 13.80 24.46 -0.46
N GLU A 290 14.37 25.66 -0.58
CA GLU A 290 13.59 26.90 -0.73
C GLU A 290 12.53 26.81 -1.85
N LYS A 291 12.82 26.07 -2.93
CA LYS A 291 11.93 25.94 -4.09
C LYS A 291 10.62 25.20 -3.78
N ASN A 292 10.65 24.20 -2.89
CA ASN A 292 9.51 23.33 -2.58
C ASN A 292 9.08 23.40 -1.11
N ALA A 293 9.62 24.37 -0.36
CA ALA A 293 9.36 24.47 1.08
C ALA A 293 7.89 24.74 1.39
N THR A 294 7.19 25.55 0.58
CA THR A 294 5.76 25.83 0.77
C THR A 294 4.91 24.57 0.58
N ASP A 295 5.09 23.84 -0.51
CA ASP A 295 4.37 22.59 -0.77
C ASP A 295 4.66 21.54 0.31
N ALA A 296 5.94 21.44 0.74
CA ALA A 296 6.33 20.56 1.83
C ALA A 296 5.69 20.97 3.17
N ALA A 297 5.50 22.26 3.43
CA ALA A 297 4.82 22.77 4.62
C ALA A 297 3.35 22.34 4.66
N ASP A 298 2.63 22.48 3.55
CA ASP A 298 1.22 22.08 3.45
C ASP A 298 1.05 20.56 3.59
N LEU A 299 1.93 19.78 2.96
CA LEU A 299 1.96 18.32 3.10
C LEU A 299 2.27 17.88 4.54
N ALA A 300 3.28 18.49 5.18
CA ALA A 300 3.65 18.18 6.56
C ALA A 300 2.52 18.55 7.54
N LYS A 301 1.90 19.71 7.37
CA LYS A 301 0.74 20.14 8.18
C LYS A 301 -0.43 19.17 8.03
N THR A 302 -0.72 18.73 6.81
CA THR A 302 -1.78 17.75 6.54
C THR A 302 -1.47 16.42 7.22
N ALA A 303 -0.25 15.90 7.04
CA ALA A 303 0.20 14.66 7.66
C ALA A 303 0.18 14.73 9.19
N ARG A 304 0.60 15.85 9.78
CA ARG A 304 0.54 16.10 11.23
C ARG A 304 -0.89 16.12 11.75
N GLY A 305 -1.80 16.82 11.07
CA GLY A 305 -3.22 16.83 11.45
C GLY A 305 -3.83 15.43 11.46
N LEU A 306 -3.52 14.61 10.45
CA LEU A 306 -3.94 13.20 10.41
C LEU A 306 -3.34 12.39 11.56
N TYR A 307 -2.02 12.47 11.76
CA TYR A 307 -1.31 11.78 12.85
C TYR A 307 -1.86 12.17 14.23
N ASP A 308 -2.14 13.46 14.46
CA ASP A 308 -2.63 13.96 15.73
C ASP A 308 -4.08 13.50 16.00
N SER A 309 -4.86 13.18 14.96
CA SER A 309 -6.21 12.62 15.08
C SER A 309 -6.25 11.13 15.41
N LEU A 310 -5.12 10.43 15.29
CA LEU A 310 -4.99 9.00 15.61
C LEU A 310 -4.98 8.77 17.13
N SER A 311 -5.52 7.62 17.54
CA SER A 311 -5.34 7.09 18.91
C SER A 311 -3.90 6.62 19.14
N ASP A 312 -3.51 6.43 20.42
CA ASP A 312 -2.16 5.97 20.76
C ASP A 312 -1.82 4.61 20.13
N ALA A 313 -2.79 3.70 20.04
CA ALA A 313 -2.61 2.41 19.38
C ALA A 313 -2.40 2.55 17.87
N GLU A 314 -3.14 3.45 17.21
CA GLU A 314 -2.97 3.73 15.78
C GLU A 314 -1.65 4.43 15.49
N ARG A 315 -1.21 5.37 16.34
CA ARG A 315 0.10 6.04 16.22
C ARG A 315 1.26 5.07 16.31
N ALA A 316 1.13 4.01 17.12
CA ALA A 316 2.15 2.96 17.23
C ALA A 316 2.37 2.18 15.91
N LEU A 317 1.40 2.23 14.98
CA LEU A 317 1.51 1.62 13.65
C LEU A 317 2.17 2.55 12.62
N ILE A 318 2.40 3.83 12.95
CA ILE A 318 3.05 4.79 12.07
C ILE A 318 4.58 4.66 12.21
N THR A 319 5.17 3.80 11.38
CA THR A 319 6.61 3.46 11.46
C THR A 319 7.55 4.56 10.97
N ASN A 320 7.03 5.60 10.31
CA ASN A 320 7.81 6.66 9.65
C ASN A 320 7.61 8.05 10.26
N VAL A 321 7.16 8.16 11.51
CA VAL A 321 6.91 9.46 12.19
C VAL A 321 8.14 10.36 12.25
N GLU A 322 9.35 9.80 12.33
CA GLU A 322 10.58 10.60 12.30
C GLU A 322 10.74 11.41 11.00
N ARG A 323 10.23 10.89 9.88
CA ARG A 323 10.26 11.61 8.60
C ARG A 323 9.40 12.86 8.66
N LEU A 324 8.22 12.77 9.29
CA LEU A 324 7.34 13.91 9.51
C LEU A 324 8.03 14.97 10.37
N THR A 325 8.60 14.58 11.51
CA THR A 325 9.32 15.51 12.41
C THR A 325 10.50 16.19 11.73
N LYS A 326 11.29 15.45 10.93
CA LYS A 326 12.41 16.01 10.17
C LYS A 326 11.95 17.01 9.11
N ALA A 327 10.84 16.72 8.43
CA ALA A 327 10.29 17.61 7.43
C ALA A 327 9.79 18.92 8.03
N GLU A 328 9.08 18.86 9.16
CA GLU A 328 8.61 20.04 9.89
C GLU A 328 9.77 20.95 10.33
N ALA A 329 10.86 20.36 10.84
CA ALA A 329 12.05 21.11 11.21
C ALA A 329 12.69 21.81 9.99
N ALA A 330 12.85 21.09 8.87
CA ALA A 330 13.41 21.65 7.64
C ALA A 330 12.54 22.77 7.04
N VAL A 331 11.21 22.64 7.12
CA VAL A 331 10.27 23.70 6.74
C VAL A 331 10.44 24.93 7.63
N ALA A 332 10.54 24.76 8.95
CA ALA A 332 10.69 25.87 9.89
C ALA A 332 12.02 26.64 9.71
N GLU A 333 13.09 25.97 9.27
CA GLU A 333 14.37 26.61 8.95
C GLU A 333 14.29 27.46 7.66
N LEU A 334 13.56 26.98 6.65
CA LEU A 334 13.46 27.63 5.33
C LEU A 334 12.37 28.70 5.27
N ILE A 335 11.28 28.46 5.99
CA ILE A 335 10.13 29.35 6.13
C ILE A 335 9.93 29.56 7.63
N PRO A 336 10.75 30.42 8.26
CA PRO A 336 10.49 30.80 9.64
C PRO A 336 9.11 31.44 9.67
N GLU A 337 8.20 30.88 10.48
CA GLU A 337 6.93 31.56 10.74
C GLU A 337 7.28 32.98 11.15
N THR A 338 6.76 33.96 10.41
CA THR A 338 6.79 35.33 10.86
C THR A 338 5.91 35.36 12.08
N THR A 339 6.55 35.20 13.25
CA THR A 339 5.96 35.58 14.51
C THR A 339 5.67 37.07 14.39
N VAL A 340 4.45 37.38 13.94
CA VAL A 340 3.81 38.61 14.37
C VAL A 340 3.76 38.46 15.88
N THR A 341 4.79 38.98 16.52
CA THR A 341 4.75 39.31 17.93
C THR A 341 3.64 40.33 18.03
N ASP A 342 2.44 39.86 18.34
CA ASP A 342 1.43 40.75 18.90
C ASP A 342 2.13 41.48 20.05
N PRO A 343 2.21 42.82 20.03
CA PRO A 343 2.77 43.55 21.14
C PRO A 343 2.00 43.11 22.40
N PRO A 344 2.69 42.93 23.54
CA PRO A 344 2.08 42.32 24.71
C PRO A 344 0.78 43.05 25.02
N ALA A 345 -0.32 42.27 25.02
CA ALA A 345 -1.63 42.76 25.39
C ALA A 345 -1.48 43.51 26.72
N THR A 346 -1.83 44.78 26.70
CA THR A 346 -1.79 45.63 27.88
C THR A 346 -2.76 45.02 28.89
N GLU A 347 -2.20 44.52 29.99
CA GLU A 347 -2.95 43.94 31.10
C GLU A 347 -3.98 44.97 31.61
N PRO A 348 -5.26 44.59 31.82
CA PRO A 348 -6.22 45.50 32.42
C PRO A 348 -5.87 45.73 33.90
N PRO A 349 -6.16 46.92 34.46
CA PRO A 349 -5.70 47.28 35.79
C PRO A 349 -6.39 46.41 36.86
N GLN A 350 -5.60 45.63 37.61
CA GLN A 350 -6.08 45.01 38.84
C GLN A 350 -6.05 46.01 39.99
N THR A 351 -7.22 46.16 40.61
CA THR A 351 -7.45 46.89 41.86
C THR A 351 -6.80 46.20 43.05
N ASP A 352 -6.01 47.00 43.74
CA ASP A 352 -5.46 46.92 45.09
C ASP A 352 -6.31 46.12 46.10
N GLN A 353 -5.71 45.09 46.73
CA GLN A 353 -5.83 44.86 48.18
C GLN A 353 -4.53 44.28 48.73
N THR A 354 -4.05 44.96 49.77
CA THR A 354 -2.89 44.75 50.61
C THR A 354 -3.11 43.67 51.67
N THR A 355 -2.07 42.88 51.97
CA THR A 355 -1.69 42.51 53.35
C THR A 355 -0.26 41.95 53.41
N ASP A 356 0.37 42.22 54.55
CA ASP A 356 1.81 42.35 54.79
C ASP A 356 2.64 41.05 54.96
N VAL A 357 3.86 41.11 54.41
CA VAL A 357 5.21 40.88 55.02
C VAL A 357 5.44 39.61 55.87
N VAL A 358 6.41 38.76 55.47
CA VAL A 358 7.74 38.61 56.11
C VAL A 358 8.77 38.00 55.13
N THR A 359 9.91 38.68 55.07
CA THR A 359 11.21 38.47 54.40
C THR A 359 11.99 37.20 54.78
N ALA A 360 12.75 36.62 53.82
CA ALA A 360 14.22 36.56 53.83
C ALA A 360 14.79 35.56 52.79
N ALA A 361 15.56 36.09 51.83
CA ALA A 361 16.75 35.44 51.25
C ALA A 361 17.98 35.97 52.05
N PRO A 362 19.26 35.56 51.84
CA PRO A 362 19.83 34.77 50.73
C PRO A 362 20.86 33.71 51.19
N ASP A 363 21.48 32.97 50.26
CA ASP A 363 22.96 32.95 50.14
C ASP A 363 23.48 32.08 49.00
N ALA A 364 24.69 32.44 48.57
CA ALA A 364 25.34 32.14 47.31
C ALA A 364 26.36 30.98 47.37
N GLN A 365 26.74 30.53 46.17
CA GLN A 365 28.08 30.05 45.75
C GLN A 365 28.74 28.87 46.50
N THR A 366 29.15 27.86 45.73
CA THR A 366 30.58 27.52 45.54
C THR A 366 30.79 26.55 44.37
N ALA A 367 31.86 26.80 43.62
CA ALA A 367 32.50 25.88 42.69
C ALA A 367 33.25 24.78 43.48
N ASP A 368 33.51 23.61 42.89
CA ASP A 368 34.83 23.27 42.30
C ASP A 368 34.93 21.77 41.91
N THR A 369 35.83 21.53 40.95
CA THR A 369 36.63 20.33 40.68
C THR A 369 36.04 19.03 40.11
N ALA A 370 36.69 18.62 39.03
CA ALA A 370 36.61 17.38 38.28
C ALA A 370 37.23 16.18 39.01
N GLU A 371 36.77 14.96 38.69
CA GLU A 371 37.67 13.84 38.39
C GLU A 371 36.96 12.77 37.53
N GLU A 372 37.80 12.03 36.84
CA GLU A 372 37.66 11.20 35.64
C GLU A 372 37.20 9.76 35.93
N ALA A 373 36.47 9.12 35.00
CA ALA A 373 36.62 7.68 34.70
C ALA A 373 35.83 7.21 33.46
N ALA A 374 36.60 6.84 32.43
CA ALA A 374 36.47 5.64 31.57
C ALA A 374 35.19 5.36 30.74
N GLY A 375 35.29 5.64 29.43
CA GLY A 375 35.42 4.60 28.39
C GLY A 375 34.19 3.76 27.98
N THR A 376 33.68 3.99 26.77
CA THR A 376 33.75 3.06 25.62
C THR A 376 33.22 3.74 24.35
N GLU A 377 34.06 3.81 23.32
CA GLU A 377 33.71 4.28 21.97
C GLU A 377 32.74 3.31 21.30
N TYR A 378 31.67 3.83 20.71
CA TYR A 378 30.83 3.12 19.76
C TYR A 378 31.34 3.45 18.34
N THR A 379 31.78 2.44 17.60
CA THR A 379 32.27 2.57 16.23
C THR A 379 31.13 2.90 15.27
N ASP A 380 31.34 3.93 14.47
CA ASP A 380 30.45 4.42 13.42
C ASP A 380 30.56 3.52 12.16
N ASP A 381 29.45 2.88 11.77
CA ASP A 381 29.33 1.98 10.61
C ASP A 381 29.25 2.73 9.25
N SER A 382 29.63 4.00 9.21
CA SER A 382 29.59 4.84 8.01
C SER A 382 30.75 4.60 7.02
N LEU A 383 31.80 3.85 7.40
CA LEU A 383 32.99 3.63 6.55
C LEU A 383 32.91 2.42 5.61
N VAL A 384 32.06 1.43 5.90
CA VAL A 384 31.94 0.21 5.04
C VAL A 384 31.22 0.51 3.72
N VAL A 385 30.30 1.49 3.72
CA VAL A 385 29.49 1.86 2.55
C VAL A 385 30.31 2.60 1.47
N TRP A 386 31.29 3.43 1.86
CA TRP A 386 32.10 4.18 0.90
C TRP A 386 33.18 3.34 0.21
N ILE A 387 33.71 2.30 0.87
CA ILE A 387 34.71 1.41 0.26
C ILE A 387 34.06 0.50 -0.81
N LEU A 388 32.80 0.08 -0.63
CA LEU A 388 32.08 -0.73 -1.63
C LEU A 388 31.73 0.06 -2.90
N ILE A 389 31.38 1.35 -2.77
CA ILE A 389 31.08 2.21 -3.93
C ILE A 389 32.35 2.49 -4.75
N ALA A 390 33.51 2.67 -4.10
CA ALA A 390 34.78 2.89 -4.78
C ALA A 390 35.27 1.63 -5.54
N VAL A 391 35.01 0.43 -5.03
CA VAL A 391 35.36 -0.84 -5.69
C VAL A 391 34.43 -1.15 -6.88
N MET A 392 33.15 -0.78 -6.82
CA MET A 392 32.23 -0.95 -7.95
C MET A 392 32.50 0.03 -9.11
N LEU A 393 32.95 1.25 -8.83
CA LEU A 393 33.32 2.22 -9.87
C LEU A 393 34.63 1.89 -10.59
N ALA A 394 35.52 1.10 -9.98
CA ALA A 394 36.75 0.63 -10.62
C ALA A 394 36.53 -0.57 -11.58
N MET A 395 35.40 -1.29 -11.47
CA MET A 395 35.09 -2.44 -12.33
C MET A 395 34.20 -2.09 -13.55
N ALA A 396 33.63 -0.89 -13.61
CA ALA A 396 32.85 -0.40 -14.77
C ALA A 396 33.69 0.29 -15.86
N GLY A 397 35.02 0.39 -15.68
CA GLY A 397 35.93 1.13 -16.58
C GLY A 397 36.70 0.29 -17.61
N ALA A 398 36.32 -0.97 -17.87
CA ALA A 398 37.09 -1.87 -18.75
C ALA A 398 36.23 -2.52 -19.84
N ALA A 399 35.53 -1.72 -20.66
CA ALA A 399 34.99 -2.19 -21.95
C ALA A 399 34.64 -1.03 -22.90
N ALA A 400 35.66 -0.38 -23.51
CA ALA A 400 35.58 0.18 -24.87
C ALA A 400 36.88 0.91 -25.24
N GLY A 401 37.46 0.58 -26.41
CA GLY A 401 38.38 1.49 -27.11
C GLY A 401 39.76 0.92 -27.45
N PHE A 402 39.82 0.03 -28.44
CA PHE A 402 41.03 -0.20 -29.24
C PHE A 402 41.47 1.14 -29.86
N ILE A 403 42.56 1.73 -29.37
CA ILE A 403 43.32 2.76 -30.10
C ILE A 403 44.64 2.13 -30.54
N VAL A 404 44.75 1.91 -31.85
CA VAL A 404 45.98 1.54 -32.53
C VAL A 404 46.96 2.71 -32.45
N LEU A 405 47.98 2.61 -31.60
CA LEU A 405 49.15 3.49 -31.66
C LEU A 405 50.32 2.73 -32.30
N LYS A 406 50.57 3.09 -33.56
CA LYS A 406 51.64 2.58 -34.42
C LYS A 406 52.98 3.12 -33.92
N VAL A 407 53.80 2.25 -33.32
CA VAL A 407 55.19 2.58 -32.94
C VAL A 407 56.00 2.82 -34.21
N ARG A 408 56.67 3.98 -34.29
CA ARG A 408 57.68 4.26 -35.31
C ARG A 408 59.08 4.01 -34.71
N LYS A 409 59.72 2.99 -35.30
CA LYS A 409 61.10 2.51 -35.17
C LYS A 409 61.49 1.81 -33.87
#